data_AF-A0A9W6NR94-F1
#
_entry.id   AF-A0A9W6NR94-F1
#
_cell.length_a   1.000
_cell.length_b   1.000
_cell.length_c   1.000
_cell.angle_alpha   90.00
_cell.angle_beta   90.00
_cell.angle_gamma   90.00
#
_symmetry.space_group_name_H-M   'P 1'
#
loop_
_entity.id
_entity.type
_entity.pdbx_description
1 polymer ?
#
loop_
_entity_poly.entity_id
_entity_poly.type
_entity_poly.pdbx_seq_one_letter_code
_entity_poly.pdbx_strand_id
1 'polypeptide(L)'
;MTVDNEWPASIPFSSGRSIAGRISMLGGTLALTRDEVTFTPLTGLGRTRRFLLDDIRSVKAVDDRPPRLRITAVDGRSLVLMVSWNRYTPVWSRDSAARDRAIAAITERLSDSSLD
;
A
#
# COMPACT_ATOMS: atom_id res chain seq x y z
N MET A 1 14.95 6.59 8.47
CA MET A 1 14.69 7.55 7.39
C MET A 1 13.89 6.81 6.32
N THR A 2 12.58 6.95 6.32
CA THR A 2 11.78 6.73 5.11
C THR A 2 12.17 7.85 4.15
N VAL A 3 12.60 7.51 2.94
CA VAL A 3 12.68 8.47 1.84
C VAL A 3 11.28 9.06 1.70
N ASP A 4 11.15 10.39 1.66
CA ASP A 4 9.85 11.03 1.49
C ASP A 4 9.16 10.40 0.28
N ASN A 5 8.03 9.73 0.50
CA ASN A 5 7.26 8.96 -0.50
C ASN A 5 7.62 7.48 -0.72
N GLU A 6 8.42 6.85 0.15
CA GLU A 6 8.61 5.40 0.15
C GLU A 6 8.24 4.78 1.50
N TRP A 7 7.47 3.69 1.44
CA TRP A 7 7.02 2.96 2.62
C TRP A 7 7.23 1.45 2.48
N PRO A 8 7.75 0.79 3.53
CA PRO A 8 7.67 -0.66 3.65
C PRO A 8 6.21 -1.13 3.58
N ALA A 9 5.90 -1.97 2.60
CA ALA A 9 4.55 -2.44 2.35
C ALA A 9 4.53 -3.94 2.09
N SER A 10 3.36 -4.56 2.29
CA SER A 10 3.18 -5.99 2.07
C SER A 10 1.78 -6.31 1.55
N ILE A 11 1.70 -7.27 0.64
CA ILE A 11 0.41 -7.83 0.20
C ILE A 11 -0.03 -8.85 1.26
N PRO A 12 -1.23 -8.69 1.86
CA PRO A 12 -1.80 -9.71 2.73
C PRO A 12 -2.32 -10.87 1.85
N PHE A 13 -1.59 -11.99 1.81
CA PHE A 13 -2.09 -13.21 1.15
C PHE A 13 -2.86 -14.07 2.16
N SER A 14 -4.19 -14.21 1.97
CA SER A 14 -5.04 -15.03 2.83
C SER A 14 -5.23 -16.44 2.24
N SER A 15 -4.61 -17.47 2.83
CA SER A 15 -4.68 -18.86 2.31
C SER A 15 -5.43 -19.90 3.17
N GLY A 16 -5.75 -19.70 4.46
CA GLY A 16 -6.44 -20.73 5.29
C GLY A 16 -6.94 -20.33 6.71
N ARG A 17 -8.07 -20.89 7.17
CA ARG A 17 -9.02 -20.44 8.24
C ARG A 17 -8.51 -20.03 9.66
N SER A 18 -7.22 -19.83 9.93
CA SER A 18 -6.71 -19.44 11.27
C SER A 18 -5.95 -18.10 11.28
N ILE A 19 -5.93 -17.41 12.43
CA ILE A 19 -5.35 -16.06 12.59
C ILE A 19 -3.80 -16.06 12.56
N ALA A 20 -3.17 -17.14 13.02
CA ALA A 20 -1.70 -17.23 13.11
C ALA A 20 -1.00 -17.80 11.86
N GLY A 21 -1.74 -18.42 10.93
CA GLY A 21 -1.16 -19.10 9.76
C GLY A 21 -1.37 -18.41 8.41
N ARG A 22 -1.95 -17.19 8.37
CA ARG A 22 -2.68 -16.70 7.19
C ARG A 22 -2.20 -15.36 6.62
N ILE A 23 -0.97 -14.97 6.89
CA ILE A 23 -0.37 -13.77 6.28
C ILE A 23 1.06 -14.12 5.85
N SER A 24 1.20 -14.81 4.72
CA SER A 24 2.45 -14.72 3.98
C SER A 24 2.51 -13.32 3.41
N MET A 25 3.28 -12.44 4.07
CA MET A 25 3.53 -11.10 3.57
C MET A 25 4.53 -11.19 2.44
N LEU A 26 4.04 -11.01 1.21
CA LEU A 26 4.89 -10.56 0.12
C LEU A 26 5.32 -9.14 0.45
N GLY A 27 6.39 -9.03 1.24
CA GLY A 27 7.01 -7.77 1.60
C GLY A 27 7.56 -7.09 0.37
N GLY A 28 7.59 -5.78 0.39
CA GLY A 28 7.98 -4.94 -0.73
C GLY A 28 8.16 -3.50 -0.29
N THR A 29 8.12 -2.60 -1.27
CA THR A 29 8.16 -1.16 -1.08
C THR A 29 7.02 -0.56 -1.88
N LEU A 30 6.22 0.29 -1.24
CA LEU A 30 5.31 1.20 -1.90
C LEU A 30 6.04 2.52 -2.11
N ALA A 31 6.12 2.97 -3.36
CA ALA A 31 6.72 4.24 -3.74
C ALA A 31 5.67 5.11 -4.43
N LEU A 32 5.68 6.41 -4.13
CA LEU A 32 4.89 7.43 -4.81
C LEU A 32 5.86 8.39 -5.53
N THR A 33 5.66 8.57 -6.83
CA THR A 33 6.39 9.53 -7.66
C THR A 33 5.43 10.58 -8.21
N ARG A 34 5.89 11.50 -9.07
CA ARG A 34 5.06 12.56 -9.66
C ARG A 34 3.80 12.00 -10.31
N ASP A 35 3.93 10.91 -11.06
CA ASP A 35 2.90 10.46 -12.01
C ASP A 35 2.28 9.12 -11.61
N GLU A 36 2.80 8.44 -10.59
CA GLU A 36 2.35 7.09 -10.23
C GLU A 36 2.60 6.66 -8.79
N VAL A 37 1.85 5.62 -8.41
CA VAL A 37 2.10 4.77 -7.26
C VAL A 37 2.56 3.39 -7.73
N THR A 38 3.71 2.94 -7.21
CA THR A 38 4.32 1.66 -7.57
C THR A 38 4.59 0.81 -6.32
N PHE A 39 4.08 -0.41 -6.32
CA PHE A 39 4.44 -1.45 -5.37
C PHE A 39 5.43 -2.43 -5.99
N THR A 40 6.64 -2.47 -5.44
CA THR A 40 7.72 -3.39 -5.82
C THR A 40 7.89 -4.45 -4.74
N PRO A 41 7.57 -5.73 -5.02
CA PRO A 41 7.88 -6.80 -4.09
C PRO A 41 9.38 -6.94 -3.83
N LEU A 42 9.74 -7.47 -2.66
CA LEU A 42 11.11 -7.88 -2.37
C LEU A 42 11.54 -8.98 -3.36
N THR A 43 12.77 -8.86 -3.83
CA THR A 43 13.47 -9.70 -4.81
C THR A 43 12.93 -11.13 -4.95
N GLY A 44 12.47 -11.49 -6.16
CA GLY A 44 12.12 -12.86 -6.56
C GLY A 44 10.69 -13.30 -6.27
N LEU A 45 9.90 -12.50 -5.53
CA LEU A 45 8.58 -12.90 -5.08
C LEU A 45 7.50 -11.97 -5.66
N GLY A 46 6.97 -12.29 -6.84
CA GLY A 46 5.80 -11.62 -7.42
C GLY A 46 6.08 -10.53 -8.46
N ARG A 47 5.02 -9.91 -8.98
CA ARG A 47 5.08 -8.88 -10.02
C ARG A 47 4.91 -7.49 -9.42
N THR A 48 5.73 -6.53 -9.88
CA THR A 48 5.53 -5.10 -9.62
C THR A 48 4.13 -4.67 -10.05
N ARG A 49 3.47 -3.88 -9.22
CA ARG A 49 2.15 -3.30 -9.49
C ARG A 49 2.30 -1.80 -9.59
N ARG A 50 1.84 -1.22 -10.70
CA ARG A 50 1.93 0.21 -11.00
C ARG A 50 0.55 0.75 -11.30
N PHE A 51 0.25 1.91 -10.74
CA PHE A 51 -0.97 2.68 -10.95
C PHE A 51 -0.57 4.11 -11.29
N LEU A 52 -0.89 4.57 -12.51
CA LEU A 52 -0.77 5.99 -12.83
C LEU A 52 -1.76 6.78 -11.97
N LEU A 53 -1.40 7.98 -11.54
CA LEU A 53 -2.27 8.78 -10.67
C LEU A 53 -3.60 9.11 -11.34
N ASP A 54 -3.57 9.43 -12.63
CA ASP A 54 -4.76 9.72 -13.43
C ASP A 54 -5.72 8.50 -13.54
N ASP A 55 -5.17 7.30 -13.39
CA ASP A 55 -5.93 6.05 -13.39
C ASP A 55 -6.45 5.67 -11.99
N ILE A 56 -6.07 6.39 -10.92
CA ILE A 56 -6.51 6.09 -9.56
C ILE A 56 -7.85 6.77 -9.29
N ARG A 57 -8.89 5.93 -9.10
CA ARG A 57 -10.22 6.38 -8.71
C ARG A 57 -10.30 6.76 -7.23
N SER A 58 -9.65 5.99 -6.36
CA SER A 58 -9.67 6.27 -4.92
C SER A 58 -8.57 5.57 -4.16
N VAL A 59 -8.15 6.18 -3.05
CA VAL A 59 -7.25 5.60 -2.05
C VAL A 59 -7.94 5.70 -0.70
N LYS A 60 -8.09 4.57 0.00
CA LYS A 60 -8.86 4.50 1.26
C LYS A 60 -8.18 3.63 2.29
N ALA A 61 -8.34 4.01 3.56
CA ALA A 61 -8.08 3.11 4.67
C ALA A 61 -9.08 1.95 4.65
N VAL A 62 -8.58 0.76 4.99
CA VAL A 62 -9.39 -0.42 5.27
C VAL A 62 -9.19 -0.72 6.75
N ASP A 63 -10.26 -0.64 7.53
CA ASP A 63 -10.27 -1.00 8.94
C ASP A 63 -10.21 -2.52 9.08
N ASP A 64 -8.98 -3.02 9.07
CA ASP A 64 -8.63 -4.41 9.32
C ASP A 64 -7.51 -4.46 10.39
N ARG A 65 -7.19 -5.67 10.86
CA ARG A 65 -6.03 -5.93 11.73
C ARG A 65 -5.08 -6.84 10.95
N PRO A 66 -3.97 -6.33 10.40
CA PRO A 66 -3.38 -4.99 10.59
C PRO A 66 -4.06 -3.89 9.75
N PRO A 67 -3.84 -2.60 10.07
CA PRO A 67 -4.28 -1.48 9.24
C PRO A 67 -3.80 -1.62 7.79
N ARG A 68 -4.71 -1.46 6.83
CA ARG A 68 -4.44 -1.60 5.40
C ARG A 68 -4.86 -0.37 4.63
N LEU A 69 -4.19 -0.11 3.52
CA LEU A 69 -4.66 0.81 2.49
C LEU A 69 -5.14 0.02 1.28
N ARG A 70 -6.18 0.53 0.63
CA ARG A 70 -6.66 0.06 -0.67
C ARG A 70 -6.54 1.18 -1.70
N ILE A 71 -5.91 0.87 -2.82
CA ILE A 71 -5.88 1.67 -4.04
C ILE A 71 -6.86 1.02 -5.01
N THR A 72 -7.75 1.81 -5.61
CA THR A 72 -8.70 1.36 -6.64
C THR A 72 -8.51 2.21 -7.88
N ALA A 73 -8.26 1.55 -9.01
CA ALA A 73 -8.16 2.19 -10.31
C ALA A 73 -9.55 2.41 -10.95
N VAL A 74 -9.60 3.31 -11.94
CA VAL A 74 -10.80 3.60 -12.74
C VAL A 74 -11.29 2.35 -13.48
N ASP A 75 -10.37 1.52 -13.97
CA ASP A 75 -10.67 0.25 -14.66
C ASP A 75 -11.13 -0.90 -13.73
N GLY A 76 -11.29 -0.62 -12.43
CA GLY A 76 -11.76 -1.60 -11.44
C GLY A 76 -10.66 -2.47 -10.83
N ARG A 77 -9.40 -2.40 -11.30
CA ARG A 77 -8.28 -3.04 -10.61
C ARG A 77 -8.13 -2.46 -9.21
N SER A 78 -7.75 -3.28 -8.24
CA SER A 78 -7.45 -2.80 -6.89
C SER A 78 -6.24 -3.50 -6.30
N LEU A 79 -5.56 -2.78 -5.40
CA LEU A 79 -4.43 -3.28 -4.65
C LEU A 79 -4.64 -2.95 -3.17
N VAL A 80 -4.56 -3.98 -2.33
CA VAL A 80 -4.62 -3.84 -0.87
C VAL A 80 -3.25 -4.13 -0.31
N LEU A 81 -2.71 -3.21 0.51
CA LEU A 81 -1.41 -3.35 1.15
C LEU A 81 -1.53 -3.07 2.64
N MET A 82 -0.77 -3.81 3.44
CA MET A 82 -0.36 -3.35 4.76
C MET A 82 0.82 -2.42 4.57
N VAL A 83 0.70 -1.18 5.06
CA VAL A 83 1.79 -0.19 5.03
C VAL A 83 2.30 0.00 6.44
N SER A 84 3.61 -0.04 6.60
CA SER A 84 4.27 -0.10 7.90
C SER A 84 5.43 0.87 8.01
N TRP A 85 5.77 1.27 9.22
CA TRP A 85 6.90 2.18 9.46
C TRP A 85 8.25 1.53 9.12
N ASN A 86 8.38 0.24 9.42
CA ASN A 86 9.56 -0.55 9.11
C ASN A 86 9.18 -2.00 8.79
N ARG A 87 10.11 -2.74 8.17
CA ARG A 87 9.92 -4.14 7.75
C ARG A 87 9.75 -5.13 8.90
N TYR A 88 10.05 -4.74 10.14
CA TYR A 88 9.92 -5.57 11.35
C TYR A 88 8.56 -5.39 12.04
N THR A 89 7.69 -4.55 11.49
CA THR A 89 6.35 -4.32 12.06
C THR A 89 5.55 -5.61 12.03
N PRO A 90 5.06 -6.11 13.18
CA PRO A 90 4.32 -7.36 13.21
C PRO A 90 2.96 -7.23 12.52
N VAL A 91 2.49 -8.33 11.93
CA VAL A 91 1.19 -8.38 11.23
C VAL A 91 -0.03 -8.13 12.12
N TRP A 92 0.13 -8.21 13.44
CA TRP A 92 -0.93 -7.87 14.41
C TRP A 92 -0.83 -6.42 14.90
N SER A 93 0.09 -5.62 14.35
CA SER A 93 0.22 -4.21 14.70
C SER A 93 -1.09 -3.47 14.44
N ARG A 94 -1.41 -2.55 15.35
CA ARG A 94 -2.52 -1.60 15.22
C ARG A 94 -2.04 -0.20 14.83
N ASP A 95 -0.72 -0.01 14.70
CA ASP A 95 -0.16 1.26 14.30
C ASP A 95 -0.55 1.54 12.84
N SER A 96 -1.34 2.60 12.66
CA SER A 96 -1.80 3.05 11.36
C SER A 96 -1.03 4.27 10.84
N ALA A 97 -0.08 4.81 11.59
CA ALA A 97 0.56 6.09 11.25
C ALA A 97 1.23 6.06 9.87
N ALA A 98 1.89 4.95 9.52
CA ALA A 98 2.51 4.78 8.21
C ALA A 98 1.48 4.70 7.07
N ARG A 99 0.37 3.95 7.28
CA ARG A 99 -0.76 3.90 6.36
C ARG A 99 -1.36 5.28 6.14
N ASP A 100 -1.62 6.01 7.22
CA ASP A 100 -2.30 7.30 7.17
C ASP A 100 -1.45 8.36 6.48
N ARG A 101 -0.13 8.36 6.73
CA ARG A 101 0.81 9.21 5.98
C ARG A 101 0.85 8.86 4.50
N ALA A 102 0.86 7.58 4.14
CA ALA A 102 0.83 7.18 2.73
C ALA A 102 -0.47 7.60 2.05
N ILE A 103 -1.62 7.44 2.71
CA ILE A 103 -2.91 7.90 2.18
C ILE A 103 -2.91 9.41 1.98
N ALA A 104 -2.45 10.18 2.98
CA ALA A 104 -2.40 11.64 2.89
C ALA A 104 -1.54 12.09 1.70
N ALA A 105 -0.32 11.55 1.56
CA ALA A 105 0.59 11.89 0.48
C ALA A 105 0.03 11.54 -0.90
N ILE A 106 -0.60 10.37 -1.06
CA ILE A 106 -1.21 10.00 -2.35
C ILE A 106 -2.43 10.89 -2.65
N THR A 107 -3.25 11.20 -1.64
CA THR A 107 -4.46 12.03 -1.81
C THR A 107 -4.12 13.46 -2.18
N GLU A 108 -3.08 14.02 -1.54
CA GLU A 108 -2.53 15.34 -1.87
C GLU A 108 -2.12 15.37 -3.34
N ARG A 109 -1.35 14.37 -3.80
CA ARG A 109 -0.91 14.32 -5.19
C ARG A 109 -2.05 14.15 -6.20
N LEU A 110 -3.07 13.34 -5.88
CA LEU A 110 -4.25 13.21 -6.74
C LEU A 110 -5.00 14.53 -6.88
N SER A 111 -5.00 15.35 -5.83
CA SER A 111 -5.63 16.67 -5.86
C SER A 111 -4.85 17.64 -6.74
N ASP A 112 -3.52 17.59 -6.69
CA ASP A 112 -2.65 18.39 -7.57
C ASP A 112 -2.81 18.01 -9.05
N SER A 113 -2.82 16.71 -9.36
CA SER A 113 -3.02 16.21 -10.74
C SER A 113 -4.39 16.56 -11.34
N SER A 114 -5.38 16.88 -10.50
CA SER A 114 -6.73 17.25 -10.96
C SER A 114 -6.84 18.71 -11.40
N LEU A 115 -5.79 19.52 -11.19
CA LEU A 115 -5.77 20.97 -11.44
C LEU A 115 -5.04 21.37 -12.73
N ASP A 116 -4.39 20.42 -13.42
CA ASP A 116 -3.76 20.59 -14.74
C ASP A 116 -4.71 20.12 -15.87
#